data_AF-A0A937IBG0-F1
#
_entry.id   AF-A0A937IBG0-F1
#
_cell.length_a   1.000
_cell.length_b   1.000
_cell.length_c   1.000
_cell.angle_alpha   90.00
_cell.angle_beta   90.00
_cell.angle_gamma   90.00
#
_symmetry.space_group_name_H-M   'P 1'
#
loop_
_entity.id
_entity.type
_entity.pdbx_description
1 polymer ?
#
loop_
_entity_poly.entity_id
_entity_poly.type
_entity_poly.pdbx_seq_one_letter_code
_entity_poly.pdbx_strand_id
1 'polypeptide(L)'
;MKSYLVLTVIADDKPGLVESLSEVIAEHEGNWLESSMSQLAGKFAGILRVSVSRQDVDALVAALNRLSSELKLVIEQVEIKESGEQPRTVELSLVGNDRPGIVREISHALAVLSVNVEQLSTRCEPAPMSSDILFRTSASLKVPQDVSLEDLQRCLERLADDLMVEIK
;
A
#
# COMPACT_ATOMS: atom_id res chain seq x y z
N MET A 1 -19.16 1.28 -22.35
CA MET A 1 -19.01 0.89 -20.93
C MET A 1 -17.53 0.87 -20.61
N LYS A 2 -17.14 1.40 -19.44
CA LYS A 2 -15.75 1.33 -18.98
C LYS A 2 -15.48 -0.02 -18.32
N SER A 3 -14.25 -0.49 -18.47
CA SER A 3 -13.70 -1.63 -17.76
C SER A 3 -12.53 -1.14 -16.91
N TYR A 4 -12.30 -1.81 -15.78
CA TYR A 4 -11.26 -1.43 -14.84
C TYR A 4 -10.22 -2.54 -14.77
N LEU A 5 -8.96 -2.14 -14.80
CA LEU A 5 -7.81 -3.01 -14.68
C LEU A 5 -7.02 -2.62 -13.42
N VAL A 6 -6.59 -3.60 -12.65
CA VAL A 6 -5.59 -3.45 -11.60
C VAL A 6 -4.29 -4.06 -12.12
N LEU A 7 -3.25 -3.24 -12.15
CA LEU A 7 -1.91 -3.61 -12.56
C LEU A 7 -1.04 -3.68 -11.31
N THR A 8 -0.36 -4.80 -11.09
CA THR A 8 0.75 -4.90 -10.15
C THR A 8 2.05 -4.86 -10.92
N VAL A 9 2.94 -3.95 -10.56
CA VAL A 9 4.22 -3.70 -11.24
C VAL A 9 5.36 -3.93 -10.27
N ILE A 10 6.42 -4.61 -10.71
CA ILE A 10 7.71 -4.73 -10.02
C ILE A 10 8.83 -4.61 -11.05
N ALA A 11 9.75 -3.66 -10.88
CA ALA A 11 10.88 -3.42 -11.77
C ALA A 11 12.15 -3.05 -10.99
N ASP A 12 13.31 -3.12 -11.64
CA ASP A 12 14.51 -2.43 -11.17
C ASP A 12 14.29 -0.92 -11.27
N ASP A 13 14.59 -0.20 -10.19
CA ASP A 13 14.31 1.23 -10.11
C ASP A 13 15.17 2.01 -11.11
N LYS A 14 14.50 2.72 -12.01
CA LYS A 14 15.13 3.58 -13.02
C LYS A 14 14.20 4.73 -13.39
N PRO A 15 14.75 5.88 -13.80
CA PRO A 15 13.95 6.97 -14.38
C PRO A 15 13.12 6.47 -15.57
N GLY A 16 11.89 6.97 -15.69
CA GLY A 16 11.01 6.69 -16.84
C GLY A 16 10.02 5.53 -16.68
N LEU A 17 10.06 4.74 -15.59
CA LEU A 17 9.12 3.62 -15.42
C LEU A 17 7.64 4.04 -15.42
N VAL A 18 7.32 5.09 -14.65
CA VAL A 18 5.95 5.63 -14.58
C VAL A 18 5.55 6.26 -15.91
N GLU A 19 6.48 6.94 -16.58
CA GLU A 19 6.28 7.54 -17.90
C GLU A 19 5.91 6.47 -18.93
N SER A 20 6.72 5.41 -19.07
CA SER A 20 6.47 4.31 -20.01
C SER A 20 5.12 3.62 -19.79
N LEU A 21 4.71 3.43 -18.52
CA LEU A 21 3.39 2.89 -18.22
C LEU A 21 2.28 3.87 -18.61
N SER A 22 2.44 5.13 -18.25
CA SER A 22 1.43 6.17 -18.52
C SER A 22 1.24 6.42 -20.02
N GLU A 23 2.31 6.34 -20.81
CA GLU A 23 2.29 6.50 -22.27
C GLU A 23 1.48 5.38 -22.91
N VAL A 24 1.78 4.12 -22.59
CA VAL A 24 0.99 2.97 -23.09
C VAL A 24 -0.47 3.04 -22.66
N ILE A 25 -0.75 3.49 -21.44
CA ILE A 25 -2.14 3.67 -20.99
C ILE A 25 -2.84 4.77 -21.81
N ALA A 26 -2.17 5.90 -22.05
CA ALA A 26 -2.72 7.03 -22.80
C ALA A 26 -2.93 6.71 -24.28
N GLU A 27 -2.02 5.97 -24.92
CA GLU A 27 -2.14 5.51 -26.31
C GLU A 27 -3.40 4.67 -26.56
N HIS A 28 -3.88 3.97 -25.54
CA HIS A 28 -5.09 3.14 -25.58
C HIS A 28 -6.32 3.84 -24.99
N GLU A 29 -6.30 5.18 -24.90
CA GLU A 29 -7.37 6.00 -24.30
C GLU A 29 -7.75 5.57 -22.87
N GLY A 30 -6.81 4.92 -22.17
CA GLY A 30 -6.94 4.54 -20.78
C GLY A 30 -6.72 5.74 -19.87
N ASN A 31 -7.36 5.71 -18.71
CA ASN A 31 -7.22 6.73 -17.68
C ASN A 31 -6.65 6.12 -16.39
N TRP A 32 -5.57 6.73 -15.89
CA TRP A 32 -4.95 6.42 -14.61
C TRP A 32 -5.84 6.96 -13.49
N LEU A 33 -6.36 6.09 -12.62
CA LEU A 33 -7.32 6.50 -11.58
C LEU A 33 -6.68 6.67 -10.22
N GLU A 34 -5.98 5.65 -9.76
CA GLU A 34 -5.33 5.61 -8.45
C GLU A 34 -4.12 4.69 -8.52
N SER A 35 -3.09 4.98 -7.73
CA SER A 35 -1.90 4.15 -7.64
C SER A 35 -1.26 4.27 -6.27
N SER A 36 -0.69 3.16 -5.79
CA SER A 36 0.19 3.13 -4.64
C SER A 36 1.50 2.50 -5.09
N MET A 37 2.57 3.30 -5.13
CA MET A 37 3.86 2.91 -5.67
C MET A 37 4.96 3.31 -4.69
N SER A 38 5.97 2.46 -4.55
CA SER A 38 7.07 2.68 -3.64
C SER A 38 8.37 2.09 -4.19
N GLN A 39 9.48 2.68 -3.77
CA GLN A 39 10.82 2.17 -4.02
C GLN A 39 11.32 1.49 -2.74
N LEU A 40 11.78 0.25 -2.85
CA LEU A 40 12.39 -0.48 -1.74
C LEU A 40 13.59 -1.30 -2.24
N ALA A 41 14.76 -1.08 -1.64
CA ALA A 41 15.99 -1.81 -1.93
C ALA A 41 16.36 -1.82 -3.44
N GLY A 42 16.22 -0.68 -4.12
CA GLY A 42 16.52 -0.55 -5.55
C GLY A 42 15.49 -1.19 -6.47
N LYS A 43 14.36 -1.68 -5.94
CA LYS A 43 13.20 -2.10 -6.71
C LYS A 43 12.12 -1.03 -6.65
N PHE A 44 11.45 -0.83 -7.76
CA PHE A 44 10.22 -0.05 -7.85
C PHE A 44 9.04 -1.02 -7.92
N ALA A 45 8.08 -0.91 -7.01
CA ALA A 45 6.92 -1.77 -6.97
C ALA A 45 5.64 -0.99 -6.63
N GLY A 46 4.52 -1.43 -7.17
CA GLY A 46 3.25 -0.80 -6.84
C GLY A 46 2.06 -1.41 -7.53
N ILE A 47 0.89 -0.90 -7.14
CA ILE A 47 -0.40 -1.23 -7.71
C ILE A 47 -1.00 0.01 -8.37
N LEU A 48 -1.72 -0.19 -9.45
CA LEU A 48 -2.31 0.86 -10.27
C LEU A 48 -3.69 0.43 -10.75
N ARG A 49 -4.70 1.28 -10.57
CA ARG A 49 -6.01 1.13 -11.19
C ARG A 49 -6.13 2.00 -12.43
N VAL A 50 -6.48 1.39 -13.55
CA VAL A 50 -6.75 2.05 -14.83
C VAL A 50 -8.19 1.79 -15.24
N SER A 51 -8.84 2.78 -15.85
CA SER A 51 -10.09 2.56 -16.58
C SER A 51 -9.87 2.71 -18.08
N VAL A 52 -10.45 1.82 -18.87
CA VAL A 52 -10.37 1.85 -20.34
C VAL A 52 -11.72 1.45 -20.93
N SER A 53 -11.98 1.84 -22.18
CA SER A 53 -13.14 1.35 -22.93
C SER A 53 -13.08 -0.17 -23.06
N ARG A 54 -14.22 -0.86 -22.87
CA ARG A 54 -14.28 -2.34 -22.88
C ARG A 54 -13.70 -2.97 -24.16
N GLN A 55 -13.83 -2.28 -25.29
CA GLN A 55 -13.33 -2.73 -26.59
C GLN A 55 -11.79 -2.68 -26.70
N ASP A 56 -11.13 -1.84 -25.89
CA ASP A 56 -9.68 -1.57 -25.96
C ASP A 56 -8.91 -2.31 -24.85
N VAL A 57 -9.60 -3.06 -23.99
CA VAL A 57 -9.02 -3.82 -22.88
C VAL A 57 -7.95 -4.80 -23.39
N ASP A 58 -8.29 -5.66 -24.35
CA ASP A 58 -7.37 -6.69 -24.84
C ASP A 58 -6.14 -6.07 -25.52
N ALA A 59 -6.34 -4.95 -26.22
CA ALA A 59 -5.27 -4.22 -26.88
C ALA A 59 -4.31 -3.59 -25.86
N LEU A 60 -4.84 -2.95 -24.81
CA LEU A 60 -4.05 -2.38 -23.72
C LEU A 60 -3.28 -3.47 -22.95
N VAL A 61 -3.93 -4.59 -22.63
CA VAL A 61 -3.29 -5.73 -21.95
C VAL A 61 -2.15 -6.29 -22.80
N ALA A 62 -2.34 -6.43 -24.12
CA ALA A 62 -1.29 -6.87 -25.02
C ALA A 62 -0.11 -5.88 -25.09
N ALA A 63 -0.38 -4.58 -25.11
CA ALA A 63 0.65 -3.55 -25.13
C ALA A 63 1.45 -3.51 -23.83
N LEU A 64 0.78 -3.56 -22.67
CA LEU A 64 1.43 -3.63 -21.36
C LEU A 64 2.31 -4.87 -21.20
N ASN A 65 1.85 -6.03 -21.71
CA ASN A 65 2.65 -7.25 -21.69
C ASN A 65 3.92 -7.16 -22.56
N ARG A 66 4.00 -6.25 -23.54
CA ARG A 66 5.26 -6.04 -24.30
C ARG A 66 6.34 -5.35 -23.47
N LEU A 67 5.96 -4.64 -22.41
CA LEU A 67 6.91 -4.05 -21.46
C LEU A 67 7.50 -5.09 -20.49
N SER A 68 7.09 -6.36 -20.57
CA SER A 68 7.47 -7.41 -19.62
C SER A 68 8.97 -7.75 -19.61
N SER A 69 9.75 -7.28 -20.58
CA SER A 69 11.20 -7.46 -20.62
C SER A 69 11.92 -6.64 -19.55
N GLU A 70 11.33 -5.51 -19.13
CA GLU A 70 11.92 -4.59 -18.15
C GLU A 70 11.14 -4.55 -16.83
N LEU A 71 9.89 -5.03 -16.85
CA LEU A 71 8.95 -4.99 -15.74
C LEU A 71 8.35 -6.39 -15.51
N LYS A 72 8.14 -6.77 -14.26
CA LYS A 72 7.17 -7.83 -13.93
C LYS A 72 5.82 -7.18 -13.75
N LEU A 73 4.85 -7.63 -14.55
CA LEU A 73 3.53 -7.02 -14.60
C LEU A 73 2.46 -8.12 -14.46
N VAL A 74 1.53 -7.91 -13.54
CA VAL A 74 0.34 -8.76 -13.36
C VAL A 74 -0.88 -7.86 -13.58
N ILE A 75 -1.79 -8.28 -14.47
CA ILE A 75 -2.97 -7.49 -14.83
C ILE A 75 -4.21 -8.30 -14.48
N GLU A 76 -5.10 -7.68 -13.70
CA GLU A 76 -6.39 -8.25 -13.33
C GLU A 76 -7.52 -7.32 -13.75
N GLN A 77 -8.55 -7.86 -14.38
CA GLN A 77 -9.77 -7.12 -14.66
C GLN A 77 -10.68 -7.15 -13.42
N VAL A 78 -11.10 -5.98 -12.95
CA VAL A 78 -11.95 -5.87 -11.76
C VAL A 78 -13.31 -5.29 -12.10
N GLU A 79 -14.34 -5.87 -11.51
CA GLU A 79 -15.67 -5.26 -11.44
C GLU A 79 -15.73 -4.41 -10.19
N ILE A 80 -16.03 -3.10 -10.34
CA ILE A 80 -16.17 -2.23 -9.18
C ILE A 80 -17.42 -2.67 -8.41
N LYS A 81 -17.19 -3.16 -7.19
CA LYS A 81 -18.22 -3.23 -6.17
C LYS A 81 -18.07 -1.98 -5.30
N GLU A 82 -19.03 -1.06 -5.40
CA GLU A 82 -19.15 0.02 -4.44
C GLU A 82 -19.53 -0.59 -3.09
N SER A 83 -18.58 -0.62 -2.14
CA SER A 83 -18.87 -0.98 -0.77
C SER A 83 -19.50 0.23 -0.07
N GLY A 84 -20.69 0.05 0.50
CA GLY A 84 -21.53 1.13 1.03
C GLY A 84 -21.07 1.72 2.37
N GLU A 85 -20.16 1.05 3.08
CA GLU A 85 -19.58 1.59 4.31
C GLU A 85 -18.25 2.28 4.01
N GLN A 86 -18.18 3.57 4.37
CA GLN A 86 -16.94 4.34 4.35
C GLN A 86 -16.29 4.23 5.74
N PRO A 87 -15.29 3.35 5.93
CA PRO A 87 -14.51 3.33 7.16
C PRO A 87 -13.77 4.67 7.32
N ARG A 88 -13.46 5.02 8.57
CA ARG A 88 -12.66 6.21 8.87
C ARG A 88 -11.19 5.90 8.55
N THR A 89 -10.58 6.71 7.68
CA THR A 89 -9.13 6.65 7.48
C THR A 89 -8.42 7.37 8.61
N VAL A 90 -7.40 6.74 9.19
CA VAL A 90 -6.52 7.33 10.21
C VAL A 90 -5.07 7.03 9.90
N GLU A 91 -4.18 7.93 10.31
CA GLU A 91 -2.73 7.68 10.23
C GLU A 91 -2.19 7.21 11.57
N LEU A 92 -1.49 6.08 11.54
CA LEU A 92 -0.77 5.51 12.67
C LEU A 92 0.72 5.78 12.51
N SER A 93 1.35 6.32 13.55
CA SER A 93 2.80 6.38 13.71
C SER A 93 3.18 5.65 14.99
N LEU A 94 4.18 4.78 14.90
CA LEU A 94 4.63 3.98 16.02
C LEU A 94 6.16 3.91 16.05
N VAL A 95 6.73 4.07 17.25
CA VAL A 95 8.16 4.01 17.51
C VAL A 95 8.40 3.19 18.77
N GLY A 96 9.33 2.25 18.73
CA GLY A 96 9.73 1.46 19.89
C GLY A 96 11.05 0.72 19.62
N ASN A 97 11.52 -0.10 20.56
CA ASN A 97 12.71 -0.91 20.32
C ASN A 97 12.40 -2.05 19.32
N ASP A 98 13.34 -2.29 18.42
CA ASP A 98 13.21 -3.38 17.45
C ASP A 98 13.30 -4.74 18.14
N ARG A 99 12.41 -5.65 17.75
CA ARG A 99 12.42 -7.03 18.23
C ARG A 99 11.76 -7.98 17.23
N PRO A 100 12.22 -9.25 17.17
CA PRO A 100 11.57 -10.27 16.36
C PRO A 100 10.08 -10.41 16.72
N GLY A 101 9.21 -10.27 15.71
CA GLY A 101 7.77 -10.46 15.88
C GLY A 101 6.95 -9.19 16.13
N ILE A 102 7.57 -8.00 16.24
CA ILE A 102 6.84 -6.74 16.47
C ILE A 102 5.77 -6.46 15.39
N VAL A 103 6.09 -6.67 14.11
CA VAL A 103 5.13 -6.50 12.99
C VAL A 103 3.97 -7.47 13.10
N ARG A 104 4.21 -8.71 13.57
CA ARG A 104 3.16 -9.72 13.78
C ARG A 104 2.22 -9.27 14.90
N GLU A 105 2.77 -8.78 16.01
CA GLU A 105 2.00 -8.30 17.16
C GLU A 105 1.10 -7.11 16.78
N ILE A 106 1.67 -6.12 16.07
CA ILE A 106 0.92 -4.96 15.57
C ILE A 106 -0.18 -5.40 14.60
N SER A 107 0.17 -6.18 13.57
CA SER A 107 -0.79 -6.65 12.57
C SER A 107 -1.90 -7.49 13.20
N HIS A 108 -1.59 -8.30 14.21
CA HIS A 108 -2.57 -9.08 14.95
C HIS A 108 -3.53 -8.18 15.75
N ALA A 109 -3.01 -7.16 16.46
CA ALA A 109 -3.85 -6.22 17.20
C ALA A 109 -4.84 -5.48 16.27
N LEU A 110 -4.37 -5.04 15.09
CA LEU A 110 -5.22 -4.42 14.07
C LEU A 110 -6.29 -5.39 13.55
N ALA A 111 -5.91 -6.63 13.24
CA ALA A 111 -6.83 -7.65 12.74
C ALA A 111 -7.93 -8.02 13.75
N VAL A 112 -7.61 -8.10 15.04
CA VAL A 112 -8.60 -8.37 16.11
C VAL A 112 -9.67 -7.29 16.17
N LEU A 113 -9.29 -6.03 15.91
CA LEU A 113 -10.20 -4.89 15.87
C LEU A 113 -10.87 -4.71 14.48
N SER A 114 -10.70 -5.66 13.56
CA SER A 114 -11.19 -5.57 12.18
C SER A 114 -10.73 -4.30 11.45
N VAL A 115 -9.57 -3.74 11.85
CA VAL A 115 -8.96 -2.57 11.22
C VAL A 115 -8.17 -3.03 10.00
N ASN A 116 -8.48 -2.46 8.85
CA ASN A 116 -7.78 -2.78 7.61
C ASN A 116 -6.56 -1.87 7.44
N VAL A 117 -5.46 -2.42 6.94
CA VAL A 117 -4.23 -1.66 6.64
C VAL A 117 -4.23 -1.29 5.16
N GLU A 118 -4.28 0.00 4.85
CA GLU A 118 -4.23 0.51 3.47
C GLU A 118 -2.79 0.72 3.01
N GLN A 119 -1.94 1.22 3.89
CA GLN A 119 -0.52 1.39 3.64
C GLN A 119 0.26 1.07 4.91
N LEU A 120 1.41 0.39 4.78
CA LEU A 120 2.32 0.12 5.89
C LEU A 120 3.76 0.37 5.42
N SER A 121 4.46 1.24 6.13
CA SER A 121 5.88 1.49 5.97
C SER A 121 6.58 1.18 7.29
N THR A 122 7.68 0.44 7.22
CA THR A 122 8.47 0.04 8.40
C THR A 122 9.94 0.32 8.14
N ARG A 123 10.66 0.78 9.17
CA ARG A 123 12.09 1.04 9.09
C ARG A 123 12.75 0.73 10.42
N CYS A 124 13.90 0.07 10.37
CA CYS A 124 14.79 -0.07 11.51
C CYS A 124 15.93 0.94 11.40
N GLU A 125 16.20 1.70 12.44
CA GLU A 125 17.29 2.68 12.48
C GLU A 125 17.97 2.72 13.86
N PRO A 126 19.27 3.05 13.95
CA PRO A 126 19.94 3.20 15.24
C PRO A 126 19.28 4.28 16.09
N ALA A 127 19.05 4.00 17.38
CA ALA A 127 18.57 5.02 18.30
C ALA A 127 19.62 6.13 18.49
N PRO A 128 19.21 7.41 18.53
CA PRO A 128 20.13 8.50 18.82
C PRO A 128 20.86 8.26 20.15
N MET A 129 22.18 8.34 20.14
CA MET A 129 23.02 8.22 21.34
C MET A 129 22.95 6.86 22.07
N SER A 130 22.46 5.79 21.43
CA SER A 130 22.48 4.43 21.99
C SER A 130 22.98 3.40 20.97
N SER A 131 23.27 2.18 21.43
CA SER A 131 23.59 1.04 20.56
C SER A 131 22.36 0.23 20.14
N ASP A 132 21.17 0.64 20.59
CA ASP A 132 19.92 -0.08 20.32
C ASP A 132 19.35 0.33 18.95
N ILE A 133 18.52 -0.56 18.39
CA ILE A 133 17.82 -0.34 17.12
C ILE A 133 16.39 0.05 17.43
N LEU A 134 15.93 1.18 16.88
CA LEU A 134 14.55 1.59 16.89
C LEU A 134 13.82 1.02 15.69
N PHE A 135 12.65 0.46 15.96
CA PHE A 135 11.65 0.17 14.95
C PHE A 135 10.71 1.37 14.83
N ARG A 136 10.58 1.89 13.63
CA ARG A 136 9.59 2.91 13.27
C ARG A 136 8.62 2.34 12.25
N THR A 137 7.35 2.67 12.41
CA THR A 137 6.34 2.37 11.40
C THR A 137 5.37 3.52 11.23
N SER A 138 4.92 3.69 9.99
CA SER A 138 3.84 4.59 9.61
C SER A 138 2.83 3.81 8.78
N ALA A 139 1.55 3.92 9.11
CA ALA A 139 0.49 3.20 8.42
C ALA A 139 -0.74 4.07 8.18
N SER A 140 -1.38 3.90 7.01
CA SER A 140 -2.75 4.37 6.77
C SER A 140 -3.70 3.23 7.08
N LEU A 141 -4.65 3.46 7.97
CA LEU A 141 -5.58 2.45 8.47
C LEU A 141 -7.02 2.84 8.11
N LYS A 142 -7.83 1.86 7.74
CA LYS A 142 -9.29 1.97 7.61
C LYS A 142 -9.94 1.35 8.83
N VAL A 143 -10.43 2.21 9.71
CA VAL A 143 -11.02 1.85 10.99
C VAL A 143 -12.55 1.80 10.84
N PRO A 144 -13.19 0.68 11.21
CA PRO A 144 -14.64 0.58 11.31
C PRO A 144 -15.24 1.64 12.25
N GLN A 145 -16.47 2.09 11.98
CA GLN A 145 -17.09 3.18 12.78
C GLN A 145 -17.41 2.80 14.22
N ASP A 146 -17.49 1.50 14.51
CA ASP A 146 -17.72 0.92 15.83
C ASP A 146 -16.46 0.85 16.71
N VAL A 147 -15.27 1.09 16.15
CA VAL A 147 -14.00 1.07 16.88
C VAL A 147 -13.59 2.48 17.29
N SER A 148 -13.43 2.71 18.60
CA SER A 148 -12.87 3.95 19.13
C SER A 148 -11.36 4.04 18.89
N LEU A 149 -10.88 5.20 18.47
CA LEU A 149 -9.44 5.44 18.30
C LEU A 149 -8.67 5.33 19.61
N GLU A 150 -9.29 5.66 20.74
CA GLU A 150 -8.67 5.50 22.06
C GLU A 150 -8.47 4.03 22.40
N ASP A 151 -9.43 3.16 22.06
CA ASP A 151 -9.32 1.72 22.31
C ASP A 151 -8.27 1.09 21.40
N LEU A 152 -8.19 1.55 20.14
CA LEU A 152 -7.13 1.17 19.20
C LEU A 152 -5.75 1.57 19.73
N GLN A 153 -5.58 2.82 20.16
CA GLN A 153 -4.33 3.32 20.73
C GLN A 153 -3.93 2.52 21.98
N ARG A 154 -4.85 2.36 22.95
CA ARG A 154 -4.60 1.57 24.17
C ARG A 154 -4.26 0.12 23.87
N CYS A 155 -4.87 -0.48 22.83
CA CYS A 155 -4.56 -1.84 22.41
C CYS A 155 -3.13 -1.96 21.91
N LEU A 156 -2.68 -1.01 21.09
CA LEU A 156 -1.32 -0.98 20.54
C LEU A 156 -0.28 -0.68 21.63
N GLU A 157 -0.53 0.30 22.52
CA GLU A 157 0.37 0.64 23.63
C GLU A 157 0.54 -0.52 24.61
N ARG A 158 -0.45 -1.41 24.74
CA ARG A 158 -0.34 -2.62 25.58
C ARG A 158 0.56 -3.70 25.00
N LEU A 159 0.99 -3.60 23.74
CA LEU A 159 1.89 -4.57 23.13
C LEU A 159 3.30 -4.47 23.72
N ALA A 160 3.71 -3.29 24.19
CA ALA A 160 4.99 -3.10 24.85
C ALA A 160 5.06 -1.78 25.62
N ASP A 161 5.71 -1.80 26.78
CA ASP A 161 5.89 -0.60 27.62
C ASP A 161 6.76 0.49 26.95
N ASP A 162 7.55 0.12 25.95
CA ASP A 162 8.45 1.00 25.21
C ASP A 162 7.88 1.47 23.85
N LEU A 163 6.62 1.13 23.57
CA LEU A 163 5.95 1.48 22.32
C LEU A 163 5.27 2.84 22.43
N MET A 164 5.77 3.83 21.70
CA MET A 164 5.10 5.11 21.53
C MET A 164 4.16 5.02 20.32
N VAL A 165 2.87 5.31 20.54
CA VAL A 165 1.81 5.24 19.52
C VAL A 165 1.19 6.63 19.35
N GLU A 166 1.09 7.08 18.11
CA GLU A 166 0.43 8.32 17.72
C GLU A 166 -0.59 8.03 16.61
N ILE A 167 -1.85 8.45 16.79
CA ILE A 167 -2.93 8.28 15.80
C ILE A 167 -3.47 9.66 15.42
N LYS A 168 -3.57 9.95 14.13
CA LYS A 168 -4.11 11.21 13.56
C LYS A 168 -5.38 10.97 12.77
#